data_AF-A0A2J7QMZ6-F1
#
_entry.id   AF-A0A2J7QMZ6-F1
#
_cell.length_a   1.000
_cell.length_b   1.000
_cell.length_c   1.000
_cell.angle_alpha   90.00
_cell.angle_beta   90.00
_cell.angle_gamma   90.00
#
_symmetry.space_group_name_H-M   'P 1'
#
loop_
_entity.id
_entity.type
_entity.pdbx_description
1 polymer ?
#
loop_
_entity_poly.entity_id
_entity_poly.type
_entity_poly.pdbx_seq_one_letter_code
_entity_poly.pdbx_strand_id
1 'polypeptide(L)'
;MVAVTPNGYADAITKGNMEQLSEYFVTPEERVMPMSEFLNALENRDQYPGVFYIQRQNSNLTEDFPELVPDVGRDVPWATEAFGHEPEAANIWIGDKRAITSMHKDPFENIYCVISGYKDFILHPPTDRPWIPYKKCPLASYKEISPGIFDVVPCGAVHCKTSNDLKGVNQKQTYSDDCVNNTATAKDMKTLCNDSDEVTCGIAAEELNLLNKNSDIECHDGSFSDGFINFLSRLKVDDNVKVQTKGLYEMYVNEHKVETRNHGGPCHMCHKHVHKRASTLSYIDHDDDKSQGISKTSSDISDANTVPWICIDPLSPDYASYPLYRNATPIKVRVEAGDALYLPSLWFHHVQQSHACIAVNYWYDMQYDLKYAYFQFLESLVVK
;
A
#
# COMPACT_ATOMS: atom_id res chain seq x y z
N MET A 1 1.91 -17.99 -8.15
CA MET A 1 3.08 -18.07 -7.24
C MET A 1 2.63 -18.32 -5.80
N VAL A 2 3.40 -19.05 -4.98
CA VAL A 2 3.04 -19.42 -3.59
C VAL A 2 4.12 -18.95 -2.62
N ALA A 3 3.74 -18.28 -1.54
CA ALA A 3 4.63 -17.93 -0.43
C ALA A 3 4.76 -19.12 0.54
N VAL A 4 5.99 -19.38 0.97
CA VAL A 4 6.33 -20.43 1.93
C VAL A 4 7.15 -19.85 3.07
N THR A 5 6.74 -20.14 4.30
CA THR A 5 7.42 -19.68 5.51
C THR A 5 7.60 -20.83 6.51
N PRO A 6 8.56 -20.75 7.44
CA PRO A 6 8.73 -21.78 8.47
C PRO A 6 7.59 -21.79 9.51
N ASN A 7 7.02 -20.62 9.81
CA ASN A 7 6.16 -20.40 10.97
C ASN A 7 4.84 -19.68 10.65
N GLY A 8 4.61 -19.32 9.39
CA GLY A 8 3.41 -18.63 8.93
C GLY A 8 3.50 -17.11 8.88
N TYR A 9 4.54 -16.50 9.46
CA TYR A 9 4.72 -15.05 9.41
C TYR A 9 5.53 -14.67 8.16
N ALA A 10 4.82 -14.22 7.13
CA ALA A 10 5.40 -13.51 6.00
C ALA A 10 5.44 -12.00 6.32
N ASP A 11 6.42 -11.29 5.75
CA ASP A 11 6.53 -9.84 5.84
C ASP A 11 6.48 -9.35 7.30
N ALA A 12 7.38 -9.89 8.11
CA ALA A 12 7.39 -9.67 9.56
C ALA A 12 8.80 -9.53 10.09
N ILE A 13 8.93 -8.87 11.25
CA ILE A 13 10.23 -8.75 11.93
C ILE A 13 10.56 -10.08 12.59
N THR A 14 11.70 -10.66 12.19
CA THR A 14 12.21 -11.93 12.71
C THR A 14 13.68 -11.79 13.12
N LYS A 15 14.09 -12.51 14.16
CA LYS A 15 15.50 -12.60 14.54
C LYS A 15 16.23 -13.53 13.58
N GLY A 16 17.37 -13.09 13.06
CA GLY A 16 18.26 -13.96 12.29
C GLY A 16 18.85 -15.08 13.15
N ASN A 17 19.61 -15.98 12.52
CA ASN A 17 20.23 -17.11 13.19
C ASN A 17 21.10 -16.67 14.38
N MET A 18 21.31 -17.58 15.34
CA MET A 18 22.03 -17.31 16.60
C MET A 18 23.40 -16.64 16.43
N GLU A 19 24.05 -16.82 15.28
CA GLU A 19 25.34 -16.18 14.96
C GLU A 19 25.23 -14.70 14.60
N GLN A 20 24.06 -14.20 14.17
CA GLN A 20 23.89 -12.85 13.63
C GLN A 20 23.10 -11.88 14.53
N LEU A 21 22.42 -12.34 15.61
CA LEU A 21 21.72 -11.57 16.67
C LEU A 21 20.86 -10.34 16.25
N SER A 22 20.67 -10.12 14.95
CA SER A 22 20.04 -8.93 14.37
C SER A 22 18.62 -9.26 13.94
N GLU A 23 17.75 -8.26 14.04
CA GLU A 23 16.37 -8.34 13.60
C GLU A 23 16.26 -7.86 12.16
N TYR A 24 15.62 -8.67 11.33
CA TYR A 24 15.38 -8.40 9.91
C TYR A 24 13.88 -8.27 9.66
N PHE A 25 13.51 -7.46 8.68
CA PHE A 25 12.20 -7.59 8.04
C PHE A 25 12.32 -8.73 7.02
N VAL A 26 11.59 -9.82 7.24
CA VAL A 26 11.77 -11.06 6.47
C VAL A 26 10.57 -11.30 5.56
N THR A 27 10.82 -11.35 4.26
CA THR A 27 9.85 -11.75 3.23
C THR A 27 9.79 -13.28 3.10
N PRO A 28 8.68 -13.84 2.60
CA PRO A 28 8.57 -15.29 2.43
C PRO A 28 9.53 -15.82 1.35
N GLU A 29 9.74 -17.14 1.35
CA GLU A 29 10.27 -17.80 0.17
C GLU A 29 9.15 -17.92 -0.88
N GLU A 30 9.39 -17.46 -2.10
CA GLU A 30 8.42 -17.60 -3.19
C GLU A 30 8.72 -18.83 -4.05
N ARG A 31 7.70 -19.64 -4.31
CA ARG A 31 7.78 -20.83 -5.14
C ARG A 31 6.75 -20.78 -6.26
N VAL A 32 7.17 -21.22 -7.44
CA VAL A 32 6.25 -21.53 -8.54
C VAL A 32 5.94 -23.02 -8.44
N MET A 33 4.66 -23.37 -8.27
CA MET A 33 4.21 -24.76 -8.17
C MET A 33 2.80 -24.91 -8.77
N PRO A 34 2.43 -26.12 -9.23
CA PRO A 34 1.08 -26.43 -9.65
C PRO A 34 0.06 -26.27 -8.50
N MET A 35 -1.16 -25.84 -8.83
CA MET A 35 -2.25 -25.75 -7.85
C MET A 35 -2.51 -27.11 -7.15
N SER A 36 -2.42 -28.23 -7.88
CA SER A 36 -2.59 -29.56 -7.29
C SER A 36 -1.55 -29.88 -6.21
N GLU A 37 -0.29 -29.46 -6.41
CA GLU A 37 0.77 -29.63 -5.42
C GLU A 37 0.53 -28.76 -4.19
N PHE A 38 0.14 -27.50 -4.41
CA PHE A 38 -0.23 -26.59 -3.32
C PHE A 38 -1.40 -27.13 -2.48
N LEU A 39 -2.46 -27.64 -3.12
CA LEU A 39 -3.59 -28.25 -2.42
C LEU A 39 -3.16 -29.50 -1.64
N ASN A 40 -2.34 -30.36 -2.24
CA ASN A 40 -1.75 -31.51 -1.54
C ASN A 40 -0.94 -31.08 -0.31
N ALA A 41 -0.20 -29.97 -0.40
CA ALA A 41 0.56 -29.42 0.73
C ALA A 41 -0.33 -28.90 1.86
N LEU A 42 -1.49 -28.32 1.53
CA LEU A 42 -2.47 -27.91 2.54
C LEU A 42 -3.09 -29.13 3.26
N GLU A 43 -3.40 -30.19 2.52
CA GLU A 43 -4.03 -31.41 3.06
C GLU A 43 -3.05 -32.33 3.82
N ASN A 44 -1.81 -32.45 3.34
CA ASN A 44 -0.83 -33.43 3.82
C ASN A 44 0.38 -32.77 4.50
N ARG A 45 0.11 -31.93 5.50
CA ARG A 45 1.11 -31.05 6.13
C ARG A 45 2.38 -31.75 6.64
N ASP A 46 2.29 -32.99 7.09
CA ASP A 46 3.45 -33.75 7.59
C ASP A 46 4.45 -34.09 6.47
N GLN A 47 4.01 -34.09 5.21
CA GLN A 47 4.83 -34.38 4.04
C GLN A 47 5.40 -33.11 3.39
N TYR A 48 4.81 -31.95 3.70
CA TYR A 48 5.16 -30.66 3.12
C TYR A 48 5.54 -29.70 4.25
N PRO A 49 6.80 -29.73 4.69
CA PRO A 49 7.22 -28.89 5.78
C PRO A 49 7.20 -27.41 5.36
N GLY A 50 6.84 -26.54 6.31
CA GLY A 50 6.56 -25.13 6.07
C GLY A 50 5.07 -24.79 6.10
N VAL A 51 4.78 -23.53 5.79
CA VAL A 51 3.44 -22.94 5.79
C VAL A 51 3.23 -22.26 4.45
N PHE A 52 2.24 -22.74 3.70
CA PHE A 52 1.97 -22.34 2.32
C PHE A 52 0.80 -21.35 2.25
N TYR A 53 0.97 -20.29 1.46
CA TYR A 53 -0.05 -19.27 1.26
C TYR A 53 0.07 -18.63 -0.13
N ILE A 54 -1.02 -18.65 -0.90
CA ILE A 54 -1.18 -17.82 -2.09
C ILE A 54 -1.54 -16.42 -1.59
N GLN A 55 -0.60 -15.49 -1.69
CA GLN A 55 -0.71 -14.14 -1.13
C GLN A 55 -0.12 -13.01 -2.00
N ARG A 56 0.19 -13.27 -3.27
CA ARG A 56 0.79 -12.24 -4.13
C ARG A 56 -0.24 -11.12 -4.37
N GLN A 57 0.03 -9.94 -3.84
CA GLN A 57 -0.83 -8.74 -3.91
C GLN A 57 -0.58 -7.88 -5.17
N ASN A 58 -0.41 -8.52 -6.33
CA ASN A 58 -0.16 -7.84 -7.61
C ASN A 58 -1.12 -8.42 -8.67
N SER A 59 -2.41 -8.24 -8.46
CA SER A 59 -3.45 -8.67 -9.40
C SER A 59 -3.40 -10.18 -9.73
N ASN A 60 -3.00 -11.00 -8.75
CA ASN A 60 -2.77 -12.42 -8.98
C ASN A 60 -4.04 -13.18 -9.40
N LEU A 61 -5.24 -12.68 -9.06
CA LEU A 61 -6.48 -13.25 -9.58
C LEU A 61 -6.54 -13.16 -11.10
N THR A 62 -6.25 -11.99 -11.67
CA THR A 62 -6.35 -11.79 -13.12
C THR A 62 -5.13 -12.29 -13.89
N GLU A 63 -3.96 -12.35 -13.25
CA GLU A 63 -2.70 -12.74 -13.89
C GLU A 63 -2.41 -14.24 -13.75
N ASP A 64 -2.52 -14.78 -12.54
CA ASP A 64 -2.17 -16.17 -12.25
C ASP A 64 -3.39 -17.11 -12.33
N PHE A 65 -4.63 -16.60 -12.16
CA PHE A 65 -5.87 -17.39 -12.12
C PHE A 65 -7.03 -16.83 -12.98
N PRO A 66 -6.78 -16.42 -14.25
CA PRO A 66 -7.78 -15.76 -15.08
C PRO A 66 -9.06 -16.59 -15.28
N GLU A 67 -8.97 -17.92 -15.17
CA GLU A 67 -10.11 -18.84 -15.27
C GLU A 67 -11.14 -18.68 -14.15
N LEU A 68 -10.77 -18.11 -13.00
CA LEU A 68 -11.67 -17.89 -11.86
C LEU A 68 -12.40 -16.55 -11.93
N VAL A 69 -11.94 -15.63 -12.79
CA VAL A 69 -12.51 -14.27 -12.92
C VAL A 69 -14.01 -14.28 -13.25
N PRO A 70 -14.54 -15.16 -14.13
CA PRO A 70 -15.98 -15.23 -14.39
C PRO A 70 -16.84 -15.54 -13.15
N ASP A 71 -16.28 -16.21 -12.13
CA ASP A 71 -17.01 -16.64 -10.95
C ASP A 71 -17.10 -15.56 -9.86
N VAL A 72 -16.11 -14.67 -9.79
CA VAL A 72 -16.01 -13.65 -8.73
C VAL A 72 -16.11 -12.22 -9.24
N GLY A 73 -15.91 -11.99 -10.53
CA GLY A 73 -15.89 -10.65 -11.13
C GLY A 73 -14.52 -9.97 -11.06
N ARG A 74 -14.32 -8.97 -11.90
CA ARG A 74 -13.09 -8.15 -11.95
C ARG A 74 -13.09 -7.00 -10.94
N ASP A 75 -14.26 -6.63 -10.48
CA ASP A 75 -14.50 -5.53 -9.57
C ASP A 75 -15.75 -5.80 -8.72
N VAL A 76 -16.07 -4.86 -7.83
CA VAL A 76 -17.32 -4.84 -7.08
C VAL A 76 -18.14 -3.65 -7.59
N PRO A 77 -19.20 -3.87 -8.41
CA PRO A 77 -19.82 -2.78 -9.18
C PRO A 77 -20.28 -1.57 -8.36
N TRP A 78 -20.88 -1.82 -7.19
CA TRP A 78 -21.32 -0.74 -6.30
C TRP A 78 -20.15 0.05 -5.69
N ALA A 79 -19.00 -0.61 -5.47
CA ALA A 79 -17.80 0.02 -4.94
C ALA A 79 -17.11 0.84 -6.04
N THR A 80 -17.02 0.28 -7.25
CA THR A 80 -16.55 0.99 -8.44
C THR A 80 -17.37 2.25 -8.71
N GLU A 81 -18.70 2.16 -8.60
CA GLU A 81 -19.58 3.34 -8.69
C GLU A 81 -19.30 4.35 -7.58
N ALA A 82 -19.18 3.89 -6.33
CA ALA A 82 -18.97 4.76 -5.17
C ALA A 82 -17.60 5.46 -5.17
N PHE A 83 -16.54 4.77 -5.56
CA PHE A 83 -15.18 5.32 -5.63
C PHE A 83 -14.93 6.10 -6.93
N GLY A 84 -15.72 5.83 -7.98
CA GLY A 84 -15.65 6.53 -9.26
C GLY A 84 -14.53 6.05 -10.18
N HIS A 85 -13.90 4.93 -9.87
CA HIS A 85 -12.88 4.27 -10.71
C HIS A 85 -12.85 2.76 -10.46
N GLU A 86 -12.26 2.02 -11.41
CA GLU A 86 -12.02 0.58 -11.31
C GLU A 86 -10.88 0.26 -10.32
N PRO A 87 -10.83 -0.95 -9.75
CA PRO A 87 -9.75 -1.34 -8.84
C PRO A 87 -8.42 -1.46 -9.59
N GLU A 88 -7.33 -1.01 -8.96
CA GLU A 88 -5.94 -1.14 -9.42
C GLU A 88 -5.49 -2.60 -9.36
N ALA A 89 -6.02 -3.37 -8.41
CA ALA A 89 -5.72 -4.79 -8.28
C ALA A 89 -6.89 -5.61 -7.77
N ALA A 90 -6.99 -6.83 -8.28
CA ALA A 90 -7.86 -7.88 -7.76
C ALA A 90 -7.00 -9.09 -7.37
N ASN A 91 -7.05 -9.48 -6.10
CA ASN A 91 -6.19 -10.56 -5.59
C ASN A 91 -7.01 -11.73 -5.03
N ILE A 92 -6.47 -12.94 -5.19
CA ILE A 92 -6.98 -14.16 -4.58
C ILE A 92 -6.04 -14.66 -3.48
N TRP A 93 -6.65 -15.16 -2.42
CA TRP A 93 -6.01 -15.61 -1.19
C TRP A 93 -6.43 -17.03 -0.88
N ILE A 94 -5.47 -17.95 -0.79
CA ILE A 94 -5.72 -19.35 -0.38
C ILE A 94 -4.57 -19.80 0.50
N GLY A 95 -4.82 -20.25 1.73
CA GLY A 95 -3.71 -20.56 2.64
C GLY A 95 -4.00 -21.47 3.83
N ASP A 96 -2.92 -21.86 4.50
CA ASP A 96 -2.97 -22.57 5.78
C ASP A 96 -3.48 -21.64 6.90
N LYS A 97 -4.17 -22.20 7.91
CA LYS A 97 -4.54 -21.49 9.15
C LYS A 97 -3.34 -20.90 9.89
N ARG A 98 -2.16 -21.47 9.66
CA ARG A 98 -0.90 -21.02 10.26
C ARG A 98 -0.37 -19.75 9.59
N ALA A 99 -0.74 -19.47 8.35
CA ALA A 99 -0.29 -18.27 7.65
C ALA A 99 -0.96 -17.03 8.23
N ILE A 100 -0.15 -16.09 8.68
CA ILE A 100 -0.52 -14.86 9.36
C ILE A 100 0.02 -13.68 8.56
N THR A 101 -0.84 -12.72 8.28
CA THR A 101 -0.44 -11.43 7.74
C THR A 101 -0.15 -10.50 8.91
N SER A 102 1.12 -10.11 9.07
CA SER A 102 1.55 -9.23 10.16
C SER A 102 0.86 -7.85 10.09
N MET A 103 0.86 -7.11 11.20
CA MET A 103 0.17 -5.82 11.23
C MET A 103 0.84 -4.83 10.27
N HIS A 104 0.06 -4.26 9.35
CA HIS A 104 0.51 -3.25 8.39
C HIS A 104 -0.66 -2.35 7.98
N LYS A 105 -0.42 -1.38 7.09
CA LYS A 105 -1.46 -0.51 6.51
C LYS A 105 -1.23 -0.38 5.00
N ASP A 106 -2.30 -0.21 4.26
CA ASP A 106 -2.26 -0.04 2.81
C ASP A 106 -2.83 1.34 2.40
N PRO A 107 -2.33 1.94 1.32
CA PRO A 107 -2.90 3.15 0.73
C PRO A 107 -4.09 2.84 -0.21
N PHE A 108 -4.87 1.80 0.08
CA PHE A 108 -5.99 1.34 -0.76
C PHE A 108 -7.29 1.27 0.03
N GLU A 109 -8.39 1.65 -0.60
CA GLU A 109 -9.74 1.25 -0.19
C GLU A 109 -9.93 -0.22 -0.57
N ASN A 110 -10.02 -1.10 0.43
CA ASN A 110 -9.97 -2.54 0.23
C ASN A 110 -11.34 -3.17 0.47
N ILE A 111 -11.93 -3.77 -0.57
CA ILE A 111 -13.13 -4.60 -0.45
C ILE A 111 -12.70 -6.06 -0.35
N TYR A 112 -12.77 -6.62 0.86
CA TYR A 112 -12.27 -7.97 1.18
C TYR A 112 -13.43 -8.96 1.33
N CYS A 113 -13.57 -9.87 0.37
CA CYS A 113 -14.68 -10.83 0.27
C CYS A 113 -14.20 -12.24 0.64
N VAL A 114 -14.86 -12.90 1.60
CA VAL A 114 -14.54 -14.29 1.95
C VAL A 114 -15.46 -15.23 1.20
N ILE A 115 -14.87 -16.14 0.41
CA ILE A 115 -15.61 -17.11 -0.42
C ILE A 115 -15.82 -18.41 0.36
N SER A 116 -14.81 -18.87 1.09
CA SER A 116 -14.86 -20.10 1.89
C SER A 116 -14.01 -19.97 3.14
N GLY A 117 -14.49 -20.53 4.26
CA GLY A 117 -13.85 -20.40 5.56
C GLY A 117 -14.14 -19.06 6.22
N TYR A 118 -13.17 -18.55 6.98
CA TYR A 118 -13.27 -17.23 7.62
C TYR A 118 -11.92 -16.54 7.74
N LYS A 119 -11.96 -15.22 7.90
CA LYS A 119 -10.81 -14.35 8.20
C LYS A 119 -11.05 -13.61 9.51
N ASP A 120 -10.05 -13.60 10.38
CA ASP A 120 -10.05 -12.87 11.64
C ASP A 120 -9.12 -11.66 11.52
N PHE A 121 -9.69 -10.46 11.59
CA PHE A 121 -8.97 -9.19 11.53
C PHE A 121 -8.83 -8.57 12.92
N ILE A 122 -7.64 -8.04 13.20
CA ILE A 122 -7.42 -7.04 14.26
C ILE A 122 -7.13 -5.72 13.56
N LEU A 123 -7.97 -4.72 13.79
CA LEU A 123 -7.94 -3.42 13.13
C LEU A 123 -7.58 -2.32 14.12
N HIS A 124 -6.77 -1.37 13.70
CA HIS A 124 -6.58 -0.09 14.39
C HIS A 124 -6.85 1.07 13.44
N PRO A 125 -7.55 2.12 13.90
CA PRO A 125 -7.75 3.31 13.09
C PRO A 125 -6.41 4.04 12.84
N PRO A 126 -6.30 4.82 11.74
CA PRO A 126 -5.09 5.60 11.45
C PRO A 126 -4.66 6.52 12.61
N THR A 127 -5.61 6.97 13.43
CA THR A 127 -5.39 7.81 14.62
C THR A 127 -4.63 7.11 15.75
N ASP A 128 -4.56 5.77 15.76
CA ASP A 128 -3.77 5.00 16.74
C ASP A 128 -2.26 5.02 16.43
N ARG A 129 -1.85 5.61 15.30
CA ARG A 129 -0.45 5.72 14.86
C ARG A 129 0.54 6.14 15.97
N PRO A 130 0.24 7.08 16.90
CA PRO A 130 1.14 7.43 17.99
C PRO A 130 1.48 6.30 18.96
N TRP A 131 0.66 5.26 19.01
CA TRP A 131 0.81 4.11 19.91
C TRP A 131 1.27 2.85 19.20
N ILE A 132 1.30 2.85 17.87
CA ILE A 132 1.77 1.74 17.04
C ILE A 132 3.25 1.92 16.74
N PRO A 133 4.13 1.07 17.29
CA PRO A 133 5.57 1.22 17.17
C PRO A 133 6.06 0.74 15.79
N TYR A 134 6.96 1.52 15.22
CA TYR A 134 7.68 1.20 13.99
C TYR A 134 9.17 1.04 14.27
N LYS A 135 9.81 0.16 13.51
CA LYS A 135 11.27 -0.04 13.52
C LYS A 135 11.78 -0.17 12.09
N LYS A 136 12.91 0.46 11.79
CA LYS A 136 13.66 0.20 10.56
C LYS A 136 14.47 -1.09 10.72
N CYS A 137 14.25 -2.07 9.86
CA CYS A 137 14.97 -3.33 9.86
C CYS A 137 15.61 -3.60 8.50
N PRO A 138 16.83 -4.16 8.43
CA PRO A 138 17.39 -4.65 7.17
C PRO A 138 16.47 -5.71 6.55
N LEU A 139 16.40 -5.73 5.22
CA LEU A 139 15.62 -6.70 4.46
C LEU A 139 16.31 -8.07 4.42
N ALA A 140 15.54 -9.14 4.60
CA ALA A 140 15.95 -10.52 4.37
C ALA A 140 14.79 -11.32 3.76
N SER A 141 15.07 -12.55 3.32
CA SER A 141 14.06 -13.50 2.86
C SER A 141 14.27 -14.87 3.49
N TYR A 142 13.19 -15.61 3.68
CA TYR A 142 13.30 -17.03 4.03
C TYR A 142 13.84 -17.83 2.85
N LYS A 143 14.70 -18.82 3.15
CA LYS A 143 15.17 -19.83 2.20
C LYS A 143 15.23 -21.20 2.87
N GLU A 144 14.50 -22.18 2.34
CA GLU A 144 14.61 -23.57 2.75
C GLU A 144 15.98 -24.13 2.34
N ILE A 145 16.80 -24.47 3.33
CA ILE A 145 18.15 -25.03 3.11
C ILE A 145 18.16 -26.57 3.16
N SER A 146 17.15 -27.16 3.80
CA SER A 146 16.85 -28.59 3.81
C SER A 146 15.38 -28.77 4.21
N PRO A 147 14.74 -29.93 3.94
CA PRO A 147 13.31 -30.12 4.19
C PRO A 147 12.87 -29.69 5.61
N GLY A 148 12.08 -28.62 5.69
CA GLY A 148 11.55 -28.01 6.90
C GLY A 148 12.49 -27.12 7.69
N ILE A 149 13.71 -26.92 7.21
CA ILE A 149 14.70 -26.04 7.84
C ILE A 149 14.89 -24.83 6.94
N PHE A 150 14.44 -23.69 7.43
CA PHE A 150 14.56 -22.40 6.75
C PHE A 150 15.65 -21.56 7.40
N ASP A 151 16.38 -20.84 6.56
CA ASP A 151 17.33 -19.81 6.94
C ASP A 151 16.77 -18.41 6.63
N VAL A 152 17.24 -17.40 7.34
CA VAL A 152 16.97 -15.98 7.09
C VAL A 152 18.16 -15.42 6.33
N VAL A 153 17.98 -15.18 5.02
CA VAL A 153 19.06 -14.73 4.13
C VAL A 153 18.93 -13.23 3.88
N PRO A 154 19.87 -12.39 4.35
CA PRO A 154 19.85 -10.94 4.10
C PRO A 154 19.84 -10.61 2.61
N CYS A 155 18.94 -9.72 2.20
CA CYS A 155 18.88 -9.21 0.85
C CYS A 155 19.94 -8.10 0.69
N GLY A 156 20.91 -8.29 -0.20
CA GLY A 156 21.96 -7.28 -0.47
C GLY A 156 23.35 -7.59 0.07
N ALA A 157 23.61 -8.78 0.61
CA ALA A 157 24.99 -9.24 0.77
C ALA A 157 25.54 -9.66 -0.60
N VAL A 158 26.19 -8.72 -1.31
CA VAL A 158 27.10 -9.09 -2.38
C VAL A 158 28.12 -10.04 -1.76
N HIS A 159 28.01 -11.34 -2.05
CA HIS A 159 29.16 -12.22 -1.97
C HIS A 159 30.19 -11.60 -2.91
N CYS A 160 31.18 -10.93 -2.33
CA CYS A 160 32.35 -10.47 -3.05
C CYS A 160 33.05 -11.75 -3.53
N LYS A 161 32.68 -12.23 -4.73
CA LYS A 161 33.36 -13.32 -5.39
C LYS A 161 34.80 -12.86 -5.55
N THR A 162 35.70 -13.45 -4.79
CA THR A 162 37.14 -13.30 -4.99
C THR A 162 37.43 -13.62 -6.46
N SER A 163 38.21 -12.75 -7.09
CA SER A 163 38.45 -12.62 -8.51
C SER A 163 39.20 -13.79 -9.18
N ASN A 164 38.74 -15.04 -9.02
CA ASN A 164 39.41 -16.20 -9.62
C ASN A 164 38.53 -17.19 -10.40
N ASP A 165 37.20 -17.06 -10.45
CA ASP A 165 36.34 -18.04 -11.15
C ASP A 165 35.53 -17.46 -12.31
N LEU A 166 36.22 -16.85 -13.29
CA LEU A 166 35.67 -16.58 -14.62
C LEU A 166 36.46 -17.36 -15.68
N LYS A 167 36.15 -18.64 -15.83
CA LYS A 167 36.42 -19.39 -17.06
C LYS A 167 35.26 -20.34 -17.38
N GLY A 168 34.62 -20.07 -18.53
CA GLY A 168 33.59 -20.91 -19.16
C GLY A 168 32.20 -20.63 -18.56
N VAL A 169 31.13 -20.41 -19.31
CA VAL A 169 30.78 -20.90 -20.65
C VAL A 169 29.78 -19.91 -21.27
N ASN A 170 30.02 -19.53 -22.53
CA ASN A 170 29.06 -18.89 -23.41
C ASN A 170 27.88 -19.83 -23.68
N GLN A 171 26.63 -19.36 -23.57
CA GLN A 171 25.59 -19.78 -24.50
C GLN A 171 24.55 -18.67 -24.70
N LYS A 172 24.42 -18.28 -25.98
CA LYS A 172 23.40 -17.41 -26.54
C LYS A 172 22.02 -18.02 -26.35
N GLN A 173 21.02 -17.18 -26.08
CA GLN A 173 19.69 -17.42 -26.64
C GLN A 173 19.05 -16.08 -27.03
N THR A 174 18.85 -15.98 -28.34
CA THR A 174 18.18 -14.92 -29.10
C THR A 174 16.67 -15.03 -28.93
N TYR A 175 15.98 -13.90 -28.73
CA TYR A 175 14.61 -13.71 -29.21
C TYR A 175 14.49 -12.36 -29.92
N SER A 176 13.69 -12.39 -30.98
CA SER A 176 13.68 -11.55 -32.16
C SER A 176 12.98 -10.21 -31.99
N ASP A 177 13.60 -9.18 -32.55
CA ASP A 177 12.98 -7.91 -32.92
C ASP A 177 11.86 -8.14 -33.95
N ASP A 178 10.65 -7.62 -33.67
CA ASP A 178 9.71 -7.16 -34.68
C ASP A 178 8.57 -6.37 -34.02
N CYS A 179 8.71 -5.03 -34.01
CA CYS A 179 7.66 -4.04 -34.32
C CYS A 179 8.14 -2.63 -33.95
N VAL A 180 9.04 -2.08 -34.79
CA VAL A 180 9.25 -0.63 -34.91
C VAL A 180 8.40 -0.16 -36.08
N ASN A 181 7.47 0.76 -35.83
CA ASN A 181 7.09 1.91 -36.67
C ASN A 181 5.67 2.38 -36.32
N ASN A 182 5.55 3.53 -35.65
CA ASN A 182 4.96 4.74 -36.25
C ASN A 182 4.87 5.87 -35.22
N THR A 183 5.66 6.91 -35.48
CA THR A 183 5.51 8.25 -34.95
C THR A 183 4.23 8.89 -35.46
N ALA A 184 3.36 9.38 -34.57
CA ALA A 184 2.34 10.37 -34.91
C ALA A 184 2.23 11.38 -33.76
N THR A 185 2.50 12.65 -34.08
CA THR A 185 2.53 13.79 -33.18
C THR A 185 1.15 14.41 -32.99
N ALA A 186 0.99 15.12 -31.87
CA ALA A 186 -0.22 15.81 -31.44
C ALA A 186 -0.68 16.89 -32.43
N LYS A 187 -1.49 16.50 -33.43
CA LYS A 187 -2.27 17.41 -34.26
C LYS A 187 -3.34 16.64 -35.02
N ASP A 188 -4.40 16.18 -34.35
CA ASP A 188 -5.69 15.82 -34.96
C ASP A 188 -6.72 15.46 -33.87
N MET A 189 -7.55 16.43 -33.48
CA MET A 189 -8.94 16.23 -32.99
C MET A 189 -9.57 17.61 -32.70
N LYS A 190 -9.73 18.41 -33.75
CA LYS A 190 -10.76 19.45 -33.79
C LYS A 190 -11.88 18.93 -34.67
N THR A 191 -13.11 19.03 -34.16
CA THR A 191 -14.43 19.20 -34.82
C THR A 191 -15.46 18.25 -34.20
N LEU A 192 -16.68 18.77 -34.00
CA LEU A 192 -17.93 18.16 -33.46
C LEU A 192 -18.08 18.39 -31.94
N CYS A 193 -19.02 19.16 -31.39
CA CYS A 193 -20.28 19.74 -31.89
C CYS A 193 -20.55 21.11 -31.25
N ASN A 194 -21.11 22.04 -32.03
CA ASN A 194 -22.03 23.07 -31.54
C ASN A 194 -23.42 22.41 -31.48
N ASP A 195 -24.19 22.68 -30.42
CA ASP A 195 -25.52 23.29 -30.51
C ASP A 195 -26.09 23.54 -29.11
N SER A 196 -26.93 24.56 -29.07
CA SER A 196 -27.54 25.25 -27.94
C SER A 196 -28.49 24.38 -27.10
N ASP A 197 -28.70 24.77 -25.84
CA ASP A 197 -29.98 25.33 -25.39
C ASP A 197 -29.95 25.74 -23.90
N GLU A 198 -30.52 26.92 -23.64
CA GLU A 198 -30.77 27.50 -22.32
C GLU A 198 -31.83 26.72 -21.54
N VAL A 199 -31.61 26.51 -20.24
CA VAL A 199 -32.72 26.45 -19.27
C VAL A 199 -32.31 27.22 -18.01
N THR A 200 -33.03 28.31 -17.77
CA THR A 200 -33.04 29.06 -16.51
C THR A 200 -34.08 28.46 -15.57
N CYS A 201 -33.74 28.34 -14.28
CA CYS A 201 -34.72 28.36 -13.20
C CYS A 201 -34.05 28.95 -11.95
N GLY A 202 -34.48 30.15 -11.56
CA GLY A 202 -34.02 30.81 -10.35
C GLY A 202 -34.91 30.48 -9.15
N ILE A 203 -34.35 30.60 -7.95
CA ILE A 203 -35.10 30.99 -6.75
C ILE A 203 -34.25 31.97 -5.92
N ALA A 204 -34.93 33.08 -5.64
CA ALA A 204 -34.77 34.20 -4.71
C ALA A 204 -33.57 34.26 -3.76
N ALA A 205 -32.87 35.40 -3.86
CA ALA A 205 -32.03 35.98 -2.84
C ALA A 205 -32.90 36.63 -1.75
N GLU A 206 -32.97 36.05 -0.56
CA GLU A 206 -33.41 36.78 0.65
C GLU A 206 -33.09 36.00 1.93
N GLU A 207 -31.81 35.66 2.18
CA GLU A 207 -31.38 35.21 3.53
C GLU A 207 -29.86 35.39 3.80
N LEU A 208 -29.24 36.41 3.20
CA LEU A 208 -27.79 36.66 3.30
C LEU A 208 -27.39 37.98 4.00
N ASN A 209 -28.31 38.59 4.75
CA ASN A 209 -28.11 39.92 5.34
C ASN A 209 -28.01 39.97 6.88
N LEU A 210 -27.36 38.99 7.51
CA LEU A 210 -27.14 39.01 8.97
C LEU A 210 -25.72 38.71 9.47
N LEU A 211 -24.70 38.64 8.62
CA LEU A 211 -23.31 38.39 9.07
C LEU A 211 -22.28 39.47 8.71
N ASN A 212 -22.68 40.58 8.07
CA ASN A 212 -21.77 41.70 7.85
C ASN A 212 -21.95 42.77 8.94
N LYS A 213 -21.19 42.65 10.03
CA LYS A 213 -20.73 43.79 10.85
C LYS A 213 -19.55 43.40 11.73
N ASN A 214 -18.39 43.95 11.36
CA ASN A 214 -17.11 44.12 12.06
C ASN A 214 -15.96 43.62 11.15
N SER A 215 -15.56 44.40 10.17
CA SER A 215 -14.62 45.55 10.25
C SER A 215 -13.18 45.12 9.97
N ASP A 216 -12.74 45.48 8.76
CA ASP A 216 -11.41 45.96 8.40
C ASP A 216 -10.20 45.08 8.74
N ILE A 217 -9.92 44.15 7.83
CA ILE A 217 -8.53 43.77 7.49
C ILE A 217 -8.42 43.81 5.97
N GLU A 218 -7.98 44.94 5.43
CA GLU A 218 -7.41 44.99 4.08
C GLU A 218 -6.07 44.26 4.10
N CYS A 219 -5.95 43.18 3.32
CA CYS A 219 -4.68 42.59 2.94
C CYS A 219 -4.69 42.39 1.42
N HIS A 220 -4.03 43.33 0.74
CA HIS A 220 -3.60 43.20 -0.64
C HIS A 220 -2.39 42.24 -0.72
N ASP A 221 -2.62 40.97 -1.02
CA ASP A 221 -1.85 40.15 -1.97
C ASP A 221 -2.62 38.85 -2.22
N GLY A 222 -2.30 38.13 -3.30
CA GLY A 222 -2.96 36.89 -3.68
C GLY A 222 -2.63 35.68 -2.79
N SER A 223 -2.71 35.80 -1.47
CA SER A 223 -2.50 34.69 -0.54
C SER A 223 -3.80 33.95 -0.23
N PHE A 224 -3.82 32.67 -0.61
CA PHE A 224 -4.80 31.69 -0.15
C PHE A 224 -4.77 31.62 1.39
N SER A 225 -5.70 32.28 2.07
CA SER A 225 -5.82 32.23 3.53
C SER A 225 -6.55 30.95 3.94
N ASP A 226 -5.93 29.80 3.71
CA ASP A 226 -6.54 28.53 4.06
C ASP A 226 -6.55 28.32 5.58
N GLY A 227 -7.72 27.99 6.14
CA GLY A 227 -7.89 27.77 7.58
C GLY A 227 -6.94 26.70 8.11
N PHE A 228 -6.60 25.71 7.28
CA PHE A 228 -5.62 24.67 7.60
C PHE A 228 -4.18 25.20 7.67
N ILE A 229 -3.76 26.04 6.71
CA ILE A 229 -2.42 26.65 6.73
C ILE A 229 -2.26 27.59 7.92
N ASN A 230 -3.29 28.36 8.25
CA ASN A 230 -3.33 29.20 9.44
C ASN A 230 -3.36 28.39 10.74
N PHE A 231 -3.95 27.20 10.73
CA PHE A 231 -3.84 26.26 11.85
C PHE A 231 -2.40 25.75 11.99
N LEU A 232 -1.79 25.25 10.91
CA LEU A 232 -0.42 24.73 10.91
C LEU A 232 0.61 25.77 11.39
N SER A 233 0.48 27.03 10.97
CA SER A 233 1.42 28.10 11.35
C SER A 233 1.42 28.41 12.86
N ARG A 234 0.29 28.15 13.54
CA ARG A 234 0.14 28.36 14.99
C ARG A 234 0.66 27.21 15.84
N LEU A 235 0.95 26.04 15.25
CA LEU A 235 1.43 24.88 15.99
C LEU A 235 2.89 25.05 16.42
N LYS A 236 3.19 24.66 17.65
CA LYS A 236 4.55 24.62 18.20
C LYS A 236 5.23 23.27 17.89
N VAL A 237 5.42 22.99 16.60
CA VAL A 237 6.09 21.78 16.07
C VAL A 237 7.25 22.19 15.15
N ASP A 238 8.12 21.24 14.82
CA ASP A 238 9.28 21.45 13.94
C ASP A 238 8.85 22.07 12.60
N ASP A 239 9.62 23.03 12.09
CA ASP A 239 9.25 23.75 10.88
C ASP A 239 9.33 22.86 9.62
N ASN A 240 10.20 21.84 9.60
CA ASN A 240 10.24 20.89 8.49
C ASN A 240 8.93 20.09 8.39
N VAL A 241 8.37 19.68 9.53
CA VAL A 241 7.07 19.01 9.59
C VAL A 241 5.96 19.90 9.01
N LYS A 242 5.95 21.19 9.38
CA LYS A 242 4.98 22.16 8.84
C LYS A 242 5.13 22.34 7.34
N VAL A 243 6.37 22.48 6.84
CA VAL A 243 6.66 22.68 5.42
C VAL A 243 6.23 21.47 4.60
N GLN A 244 6.57 20.25 5.03
CA GLN A 244 6.16 19.03 4.33
C GLN A 244 4.64 18.87 4.29
N THR A 245 3.97 19.08 5.42
CA THR A 245 2.50 18.97 5.52
C THR A 245 1.80 20.02 4.66
N LYS A 246 2.30 21.25 4.67
CA LYS A 246 1.82 22.34 3.81
C LYS A 246 1.95 21.97 2.34
N GLY A 247 3.09 21.43 1.91
CA GLY A 247 3.30 21.02 0.52
C GLY A 247 2.31 19.94 0.05
N LEU A 248 2.04 18.93 0.89
CA LEU A 248 1.04 17.90 0.59
C LEU A 248 -0.37 18.48 0.48
N TYR A 249 -0.72 19.40 1.38
CA TYR A 249 -2.00 20.07 1.37
C TYR A 249 -2.19 20.97 0.14
N GLU A 250 -1.19 21.77 -0.21
CA GLU A 250 -1.22 22.62 -1.40
C GLU A 250 -1.30 21.79 -2.68
N MET A 251 -0.62 20.64 -2.75
CA MET A 251 -0.77 19.70 -3.85
C MET A 251 -2.22 19.23 -4.00
N TYR A 252 -2.85 18.82 -2.90
CA TYR A 252 -4.26 18.40 -2.90
C TYR A 252 -5.20 19.51 -3.38
N VAL A 253 -5.10 20.71 -2.80
CA VAL A 253 -5.96 21.86 -3.14
C VAL A 253 -5.81 22.25 -4.62
N ASN A 254 -4.58 22.27 -5.13
CA ASN A 254 -4.29 22.63 -6.52
C ASN A 254 -4.80 21.58 -7.52
N GLU A 255 -4.68 20.29 -7.20
CA GLU A 255 -5.10 19.19 -8.07
C GLU A 255 -6.63 19.11 -8.19
N HIS A 256 -7.34 19.32 -7.09
CA HIS A 256 -8.80 19.18 -7.05
C HIS A 256 -9.56 20.49 -7.29
N LYS A 257 -8.85 21.62 -7.49
CA LYS A 257 -9.42 22.97 -7.67
C LYS A 257 -10.50 23.33 -6.63
N VAL A 258 -10.35 22.82 -5.41
CA VAL A 258 -11.33 23.02 -4.34
C VAL A 258 -11.17 24.44 -3.83
N GLU A 259 -12.15 25.31 -4.09
CA GLU A 259 -12.23 26.60 -3.40
C GLU A 259 -12.65 26.35 -1.94
N THR A 260 -11.73 26.52 -1.00
CA THR A 260 -11.92 26.22 0.43
C THR A 260 -12.82 27.22 1.16
N ARG A 261 -13.69 27.94 0.45
CA ARG A 261 -14.50 29.02 1.02
C ARG A 261 -15.77 28.57 1.75
N ASN A 262 -16.30 27.37 1.50
CA ASN A 262 -17.48 26.86 2.25
C ASN A 262 -17.53 25.33 2.20
N HIS A 263 -17.53 24.66 3.36
CA HIS A 263 -17.76 23.22 3.45
C HIS A 263 -19.26 22.92 3.32
N GLY A 264 -19.62 22.10 2.32
CA GLY A 264 -20.95 21.47 2.24
C GLY A 264 -21.56 21.49 0.84
N GLY A 265 -21.20 20.53 -0.01
CA GLY A 265 -21.91 20.27 -1.27
C GLY A 265 -21.18 19.23 -2.15
N PRO A 266 -21.91 18.37 -2.88
CA PRO A 266 -21.31 17.32 -3.70
C PRO A 266 -20.65 17.95 -4.94
N CYS A 267 -19.35 17.70 -5.14
CA CYS A 267 -18.66 18.16 -6.34
C CYS A 267 -18.93 17.19 -7.49
N HIS A 268 -19.82 17.60 -8.40
CA HIS A 268 -20.01 17.00 -9.71
C HIS A 268 -18.86 17.44 -10.62
N MET A 269 -18.30 16.49 -11.40
CA MET A 269 -17.39 16.70 -12.54
C MET A 269 -15.87 16.70 -12.27
N CYS A 270 -15.22 15.58 -12.57
CA CYS A 270 -14.00 15.60 -13.38
C CYS A 270 -13.72 14.24 -14.09
N HIS A 271 -14.19 14.12 -15.33
CA HIS A 271 -13.64 13.17 -16.30
C HIS A 271 -12.23 13.62 -16.73
N LYS A 272 -11.18 13.23 -15.99
CA LYS A 272 -9.80 13.25 -16.52
C LYS A 272 -8.95 12.14 -15.93
N HIS A 273 -8.58 11.18 -16.79
CA HIS A 273 -7.49 10.25 -16.55
C HIS A 273 -6.17 11.00 -16.43
N VAL A 274 -5.59 11.03 -15.24
CA VAL A 274 -4.17 11.32 -15.04
C VAL A 274 -3.61 10.19 -14.18
N HIS A 275 -3.12 9.15 -14.86
CA HIS A 275 -2.34 8.09 -14.24
C HIS A 275 -1.05 8.68 -13.67
N LYS A 276 -0.94 8.77 -12.35
CA LYS A 276 0.35 8.69 -11.66
C LYS A 276 0.36 7.37 -10.90
N ARG A 277 1.33 6.52 -11.25
CA ARG A 277 1.61 5.29 -10.52
C ARG A 277 1.84 5.64 -9.04
N ALA A 278 0.91 5.26 -8.18
CA ALA A 278 1.20 5.05 -6.77
C ALA A 278 2.22 3.91 -6.71
N SER A 279 3.44 4.22 -6.28
CA SER A 279 4.48 3.23 -6.08
C SER A 279 4.14 2.40 -4.85
N THR A 280 3.47 1.28 -5.05
CA THR A 280 3.64 0.12 -4.16
C THR A 280 5.11 -0.29 -4.26
N LEU A 281 5.79 -0.48 -3.13
CA LEU A 281 7.16 -1.00 -3.08
C LEU A 281 7.16 -2.48 -3.51
N SER A 282 6.93 -2.73 -4.79
CA SER A 282 7.36 -3.95 -5.47
C SER A 282 8.65 -3.61 -6.22
N TYR A 283 9.79 -4.07 -5.69
CA TYR A 283 11.08 -3.95 -6.37
C TYR A 283 11.02 -4.75 -7.69
N ILE A 284 10.99 -4.05 -8.81
CA ILE A 284 11.28 -4.60 -10.13
C ILE A 284 12.66 -4.05 -10.52
N ASP A 285 13.61 -4.96 -10.72
CA ASP A 285 14.94 -4.67 -11.23
C ASP A 285 14.82 -4.12 -12.66
N HIS A 286 15.19 -2.85 -12.84
CA HIS A 286 15.49 -2.29 -14.15
C HIS A 286 16.92 -1.78 -14.14
N ASP A 287 17.81 -2.59 -14.74
CA ASP A 287 19.15 -2.18 -15.14
C ASP A 287 19.05 -1.04 -16.16
N ASP A 288 19.22 0.20 -15.71
CA ASP A 288 19.50 1.34 -16.57
C ASP A 288 20.87 1.92 -16.22
N ASP A 289 21.88 1.48 -16.98
CA ASP A 289 23.24 1.99 -16.98
C ASP A 289 23.27 3.43 -17.55
N LYS A 290 23.22 4.44 -16.68
CA LYS A 290 23.70 5.79 -16.99
C LYS A 290 24.50 6.39 -15.84
N SER A 291 25.80 6.26 -15.98
CA SER A 291 26.86 6.97 -15.26
C SER A 291 26.67 8.50 -15.27
N GLN A 292 26.37 9.09 -14.11
CA GLN A 292 26.80 10.45 -13.75
C GLN A 292 27.17 10.50 -12.26
N GLY A 293 28.43 10.83 -11.99
CA GLY A 293 29.04 10.78 -10.67
C GLY A 293 28.52 11.85 -9.71
N ILE A 294 27.95 11.41 -8.60
CA ILE A 294 27.80 12.20 -7.37
C ILE A 294 28.42 11.36 -6.25
N SER A 295 29.51 11.86 -5.66
CA SER A 295 30.19 11.19 -4.55
C SER A 295 29.31 11.22 -3.30
N LYS A 296 28.57 10.15 -3.04
CA LYS A 296 27.87 9.95 -1.75
C LYS A 296 28.88 9.53 -0.68
N THR A 297 28.82 10.19 0.46
CA THR A 297 29.60 9.86 1.66
C THR A 297 29.14 8.53 2.26
N SER A 298 30.03 7.84 2.97
CA SER A 298 29.83 6.48 3.51
C SER A 298 28.69 6.32 4.52
N SER A 299 28.06 7.41 4.95
CA SER A 299 26.83 7.40 5.79
C SER A 299 25.56 7.07 5.00
N ASP A 300 25.50 7.43 3.72
CA ASP A 300 24.24 7.45 2.93
C ASP A 300 23.92 6.10 2.28
N ILE A 301 24.86 5.15 2.35
CA ILE A 301 24.72 3.79 1.82
C ILE A 301 24.00 2.87 2.84
N SER A 302 23.97 3.26 4.12
CA SER A 302 23.40 2.43 5.20
C SER A 302 21.87 2.47 5.31
N ASP A 303 21.22 3.55 4.90
CA ASP A 303 19.75 3.69 4.96
C ASP A 303 19.02 3.01 3.79
N ALA A 304 19.71 2.71 2.68
CA ALA A 304 19.10 2.23 1.44
C ALA A 304 18.55 0.79 1.49
N ASN A 305 18.90 0.01 2.51
CA ASN A 305 18.52 -1.41 2.64
C ASN A 305 17.64 -1.71 3.86
N THR A 306 17.03 -0.69 4.47
CA THR A 306 16.14 -0.87 5.62
C THR A 306 14.69 -0.58 5.29
N VAL A 307 13.79 -1.38 5.85
CA VAL A 307 12.34 -1.26 5.71
C VAL A 307 11.75 -0.83 7.05
N PRO A 308 10.99 0.27 7.12
CA PRO A 308 10.22 0.60 8.31
C PRO A 308 9.03 -0.34 8.41
N TRP A 309 8.94 -1.10 9.50
CA TRP A 309 7.83 -2.03 9.74
C TRP A 309 7.33 -1.97 11.17
N ILE A 310 6.09 -2.40 11.38
CA ILE A 310 5.48 -2.47 12.70
C ILE A 310 6.14 -3.59 13.49
N CYS A 311 6.63 -3.26 14.69
CA CYS A 311 7.46 -4.17 15.51
C CYS A 311 6.73 -4.79 16.70
N ILE A 312 5.40 -4.72 16.71
CA ILE A 312 4.57 -5.33 17.75
C ILE A 312 3.60 -6.35 17.14
N ASP A 313 3.51 -7.52 17.77
CA ASP A 313 2.50 -8.53 17.45
C ASP A 313 1.21 -8.20 18.23
N PRO A 314 0.10 -7.85 17.57
CA PRO A 314 -1.16 -7.53 18.24
C PRO A 314 -1.81 -8.76 18.92
N LEU A 315 -1.42 -9.99 18.57
CA LEU A 315 -1.89 -11.22 19.24
C LEU A 315 -1.22 -11.44 20.59
N SER A 316 0.04 -11.04 20.72
CA SER A 316 0.82 -11.17 21.96
C SER A 316 1.70 -9.94 22.17
N PRO A 317 1.12 -8.77 22.51
CA PRO A 317 1.86 -7.52 22.54
C PRO A 317 2.93 -7.48 23.64
N ASP A 318 4.18 -7.19 23.27
CA ASP A 318 5.25 -6.94 24.23
C ASP A 318 5.11 -5.53 24.83
N TYR A 319 4.27 -5.44 25.86
CA TYR A 319 4.06 -4.18 26.60
C TYR A 319 5.26 -3.75 27.44
N ALA A 320 6.27 -4.60 27.64
CA ALA A 320 7.49 -4.19 28.33
C ALA A 320 8.35 -3.31 27.41
N SER A 321 8.52 -3.72 26.16
CA SER A 321 9.23 -2.94 25.14
C SER A 321 8.39 -1.80 24.55
N TYR A 322 7.06 -2.00 24.43
CA TYR A 322 6.15 -1.04 23.79
C TYR A 322 4.95 -0.68 24.69
N PRO A 323 5.18 -0.04 25.86
CA PRO A 323 4.12 0.22 26.84
C PRO A 323 3.01 1.14 26.32
N LEU A 324 3.31 2.03 25.37
CA LEU A 324 2.34 2.97 24.81
C LEU A 324 1.25 2.29 23.97
N TYR A 325 1.49 1.09 23.45
CA TYR A 325 0.48 0.34 22.69
C TYR A 325 -0.76 0.00 23.52
N ARG A 326 -0.69 0.07 24.85
CA ARG A 326 -1.85 -0.06 25.75
C ARG A 326 -2.93 0.99 25.51
N ASN A 327 -2.57 2.12 24.89
CA ASN A 327 -3.50 3.20 24.60
C ASN A 327 -4.21 3.01 23.24
N ALA A 328 -3.73 2.10 22.40
CA ALA A 328 -4.38 1.74 21.14
C ALA A 328 -5.69 0.99 21.41
N THR A 329 -6.69 1.17 20.54
CA THR A 329 -8.03 0.59 20.71
C THR A 329 -8.32 -0.37 19.55
N PRO A 330 -7.89 -1.64 19.64
CA PRO A 330 -8.09 -2.61 18.57
C PRO A 330 -9.58 -2.97 18.41
N ILE A 331 -10.02 -3.08 17.16
CA ILE A 331 -11.31 -3.65 16.78
C ILE A 331 -11.06 -5.05 16.23
N LYS A 332 -11.78 -6.05 16.73
CA LYS A 332 -11.68 -7.44 16.25
C LYS A 332 -12.91 -7.78 15.42
N VAL A 333 -12.69 -8.24 14.19
CA VAL A 333 -13.75 -8.57 13.25
C VAL A 333 -13.48 -9.94 12.67
N ARG A 334 -14.51 -10.79 12.64
CA ARG A 334 -14.50 -12.01 11.82
C ARG A 334 -15.33 -11.75 10.58
N VAL A 335 -14.80 -12.14 9.42
CA VAL A 335 -15.50 -12.15 8.14
C VAL A 335 -15.71 -13.61 7.75
N GLU A 336 -16.96 -14.04 7.69
CA GLU A 336 -17.35 -15.42 7.38
C GLU A 336 -17.55 -15.58 5.85
N ALA A 337 -17.63 -16.83 5.38
CA ALA A 337 -17.96 -17.10 3.99
C ALA A 337 -19.27 -16.45 3.55
N GLY A 338 -19.24 -15.71 2.45
CA GLY A 338 -20.34 -14.92 1.91
C GLY A 338 -20.35 -13.46 2.37
N ASP A 339 -19.56 -13.08 3.37
CA ASP A 339 -19.44 -11.71 3.84
C ASP A 339 -18.34 -10.94 3.09
N ALA A 340 -18.49 -9.61 3.09
CA ALA A 340 -17.49 -8.66 2.64
C ALA A 340 -17.16 -7.65 3.74
N LEU A 341 -15.87 -7.35 3.90
CA LEU A 341 -15.37 -6.28 4.74
C LEU A 341 -14.87 -5.14 3.86
N TYR A 342 -15.43 -3.95 4.04
CA TYR A 342 -14.76 -2.73 3.61
C TYR A 342 -13.71 -2.37 4.66
N LEU A 343 -12.44 -2.49 4.27
CA LEU A 343 -11.27 -2.09 5.05
C LEU A 343 -10.76 -0.75 4.49
N PRO A 344 -10.99 0.38 5.18
CA PRO A 344 -10.67 1.68 4.64
C PRO A 344 -9.16 1.91 4.53
N SER A 345 -8.77 2.80 3.62
CA SER A 345 -7.37 3.19 3.44
C SER A 345 -6.69 3.64 4.73
N LEU A 346 -5.40 3.31 4.86
CA LEU A 346 -4.52 3.61 5.99
C LEU A 346 -4.87 2.93 7.32
N TRP A 347 -5.92 2.11 7.39
CA TRP A 347 -6.21 1.32 8.59
C TRP A 347 -5.15 0.26 8.81
N PHE A 348 -4.63 0.20 10.04
CA PHE A 348 -3.71 -0.86 10.40
C PHE A 348 -4.50 -2.14 10.60
N HIS A 349 -4.02 -3.24 10.03
CA HIS A 349 -4.72 -4.50 10.08
C HIS A 349 -3.74 -5.67 10.18
N HIS A 350 -4.13 -6.65 10.97
CA HIS A 350 -3.47 -7.95 11.12
C HIS A 350 -4.51 -9.04 10.84
N VAL A 351 -4.13 -10.09 10.11
CA VAL A 351 -5.09 -11.07 9.58
C VAL A 351 -4.68 -12.50 9.90
N GLN A 352 -5.61 -13.25 10.49
CA GLN A 352 -5.57 -14.71 10.59
C GLN A 352 -6.70 -15.32 9.76
N GLN A 353 -6.65 -16.63 9.54
CA GLN A 353 -7.62 -17.32 8.69
C GLN A 353 -7.92 -18.74 9.16
N SER A 354 -9.09 -19.26 8.77
CA SER A 354 -9.35 -20.70 8.84
C SER A 354 -8.44 -21.46 7.89
N HIS A 355 -8.30 -22.77 8.09
CA HIS A 355 -7.50 -23.58 7.17
C HIS A 355 -8.17 -23.65 5.80
N ALA A 356 -7.35 -23.52 4.74
CA ALA A 356 -7.80 -23.52 3.35
C ALA A 356 -8.90 -22.46 3.11
N CYS A 357 -8.83 -21.33 3.83
CA CYS A 357 -9.70 -20.18 3.57
C CYS A 357 -9.45 -19.69 2.14
N ILE A 358 -10.53 -19.38 1.42
CA ILE A 358 -10.50 -18.75 0.10
C ILE A 358 -11.13 -17.37 0.23
N ALA A 359 -10.40 -16.34 -0.17
CA ALA A 359 -10.90 -14.97 -0.20
C ALA A 359 -10.42 -14.27 -1.48
N VAL A 360 -11.18 -13.25 -1.90
CA VAL A 360 -10.82 -12.34 -2.98
C VAL A 360 -10.89 -10.93 -2.43
N ASN A 361 -9.96 -10.07 -2.81
CA ASN A 361 -10.03 -8.66 -2.46
C ASN A 361 -9.80 -7.76 -3.67
N TYR A 362 -10.41 -6.58 -3.62
CA TYR A 362 -10.30 -5.55 -4.65
C TYR A 362 -9.71 -4.29 -4.01
N TRP A 363 -8.60 -3.82 -4.55
CA TRP A 363 -7.92 -2.60 -4.12
C TRP A 363 -8.25 -1.47 -5.07
N TYR A 364 -8.85 -0.42 -4.50
CA TYR A 364 -9.07 0.87 -5.13
C TYR A 364 -8.08 1.86 -4.51
N ASP A 365 -7.33 2.61 -5.30
CA ASP A 365 -6.38 3.62 -4.85
C ASP A 365 -7.12 4.64 -3.98
N MET A 366 -6.48 5.03 -2.88
CA MET A 366 -7.11 5.98 -1.98
C MET A 366 -7.15 7.37 -2.63
N GLN A 367 -8.14 8.16 -2.24
CA GLN A 367 -8.07 9.59 -2.52
C GLN A 367 -7.02 10.24 -1.62
N TYR A 368 -5.98 10.82 -2.22
CA TYR A 368 -4.93 11.56 -1.52
C TYR A 368 -5.41 12.95 -1.07
N ASP A 369 -6.39 12.95 -0.17
CA ASP A 369 -7.07 14.15 0.30
C ASP A 369 -6.54 14.70 1.63
N LEU A 370 -7.31 15.60 2.24
CA LEU A 370 -6.98 16.17 3.53
C LEU A 370 -6.73 15.10 4.62
N LYS A 371 -7.39 13.95 4.56
CA LYS A 371 -7.17 12.85 5.52
C LYS A 371 -5.75 12.31 5.40
N TYR A 372 -5.25 12.13 4.18
CA TYR A 372 -3.88 11.72 3.92
C TYR A 372 -2.87 12.75 4.43
N ALA A 373 -3.10 14.05 4.16
CA ALA A 373 -2.23 15.11 4.64
C ALA A 373 -2.16 15.15 6.17
N TYR A 374 -3.30 15.00 6.87
CA TYR A 374 -3.34 14.91 8.32
C TYR A 374 -2.64 13.66 8.86
N PHE A 375 -2.78 12.52 8.17
CA PHE A 375 -2.12 11.29 8.57
C PHE A 375 -0.60 11.41 8.44
N GLN A 376 -0.09 11.98 7.34
CA GLN A 376 1.34 12.23 7.16
C GLN A 376 1.89 13.20 8.20
N PHE A 377 1.13 14.26 8.52
CA PHE A 377 1.45 15.13 9.64
C PHE A 377 1.55 14.34 10.95
N LEU A 378 0.56 13.50 11.26
CA LEU A 378 0.58 12.65 12.46
C LEU A 378 1.80 11.71 12.48
N GLU A 379 2.12 11.02 11.38
CA GLU A 379 3.30 10.14 11.29
C GLU A 379 4.58 10.92 11.62
N SER A 380 4.75 12.10 11.04
CA SER A 380 5.94 12.93 11.22
C SER A 380 6.12 13.45 12.65
N LEU A 381 5.05 13.56 13.44
CA LEU A 381 5.12 13.94 14.86
C LEU A 381 5.61 12.79 15.75
N VAL A 382 5.38 11.55 15.33
CA VAL A 382 5.67 10.33 16.10
C VAL A 382 7.08 9.81 15.81
N VAL A 383 7.61 10.05 14.62
CA VAL A 383 8.99 9.69 14.24
C VAL A 383 9.95 10.71 14.89
N LYS A 384 10.49 10.38 16.07
CA LYS A 384 11.59 11.09 16.74
C LYS A 384 12.65 10.15 17.25
#